data_AF-A0AA39MP04-F1
#
_entry.id   AF-A0AA39MP04-F1
#
_cell.length_a   1.000
_cell.length_b   1.000
_cell.length_c   1.000
_cell.angle_alpha   90.00
_cell.angle_beta   90.00
_cell.angle_gamma   90.00
#
_symmetry.space_group_name_H-M   'P 1'
#
loop_
_entity.id
_entity.type
_entity.pdbx_description
1 polymer ?
#
loop_
_entity_poly.entity_id
_entity_poly.type
_entity_poly.pdbx_seq_one_letter_code
_entity_poly.pdbx_strand_id
1 'polypeptide(L)'
;MSVHDQRDAAPNRFVKAELADPQATLDFRIGLTPMDIAGLEKALYAVSEPGSDLYGQHLSFEEVKAFSVPISRAVIAVTDWLADNGIIETKSSGAFDDWLTFTAPVEKANTLLHAQYENLYTPKRGNDSSVVLPTTSFAKLTFGPTSMVPIPLTSNLSERANPAPSSCNSVVTPACLQDLYNIPSTPATQPTNRLGVSGFDSDDQFAETADLQKFLVDFRPDLISTSFTVQTLDGGQNPQRANEAGIEANLDIQYTVGIATGVPTIFISASVEMRMKISATFCSNGCKETVVADIQ
;
A
#
# COMPACT_ATOMS: atom_id res chain seq x y z
N MET A 1 8.01 14.84 21.90
CA MET A 1 7.24 14.41 20.72
C MET A 1 7.15 15.58 19.75
N SER A 2 7.36 15.37 18.45
CA SER A 2 7.29 16.40 17.42
C SER A 2 6.46 15.86 16.27
N VAL A 3 5.38 16.54 15.91
CA VAL A 3 4.50 16.09 14.83
C VAL A 3 5.26 16.09 13.50
N HIS A 4 5.27 14.96 12.79
CA HIS A 4 5.92 14.84 11.48
C HIS A 4 5.03 15.34 10.34
N ASP A 5 3.75 15.00 10.36
CA ASP A 5 2.75 15.48 9.39
C ASP A 5 1.41 15.68 10.11
N GLN A 6 0.57 16.60 9.63
CA GLN A 6 -0.74 16.90 10.18
C GLN A 6 -1.68 17.37 9.07
N ARG A 7 -2.96 17.01 9.16
CA ARG A 7 -4.02 17.59 8.34
C ARG A 7 -4.90 18.50 9.18
N ASP A 8 -5.18 19.69 8.64
CA ASP A 8 -6.04 20.68 9.30
C ASP A 8 -7.54 20.35 9.18
N ALA A 9 -7.91 19.44 8.27
CA ALA A 9 -9.28 19.04 8.02
C ALA A 9 -9.41 17.57 7.61
N ALA A 10 -10.60 17.01 7.89
CA ALA A 10 -10.99 15.70 7.38
C ALA A 10 -10.87 15.68 5.84
N PRO A 11 -10.49 14.55 5.22
CA PRO A 11 -10.45 14.44 3.77
C PRO A 11 -11.83 14.62 3.15
N ASN A 12 -11.80 14.92 1.86
CA ASN A 12 -12.99 14.91 1.03
C ASN A 12 -13.76 13.60 1.21
N ARG A 13 -15.09 13.71 1.38
CA ARG A 13 -16.05 12.62 1.63
C ARG A 13 -16.09 12.06 3.06
N PHE A 14 -15.20 12.47 3.96
CA PHE A 14 -15.32 12.16 5.39
C PHE A 14 -15.95 13.34 6.10
N VAL A 15 -16.94 13.06 6.94
CA VAL A 15 -17.60 14.03 7.81
C VAL A 15 -17.25 13.69 9.25
N LYS A 16 -16.84 14.72 10.00
CA LYS A 16 -16.62 14.59 11.45
C LYS A 16 -17.94 14.30 12.14
N ALA A 17 -17.97 13.25 12.94
CA ALA A 17 -19.06 12.96 13.87
C ALA A 17 -18.66 13.39 15.28
N GLU A 18 -18.96 12.55 16.26
CA GLU A 18 -18.69 12.74 17.68
C GLU A 18 -17.28 12.32 18.09
N LEU A 19 -16.90 12.65 19.32
CA LEU A 19 -15.67 12.14 19.91
C LEU A 19 -15.73 10.62 20.01
N ALA A 20 -14.61 9.96 19.77
CA ALA A 20 -14.54 8.52 19.95
C ALA A 20 -14.78 8.14 21.41
N ASP A 21 -15.45 7.01 21.64
CA ASP A 21 -15.72 6.49 22.99
C ASP A 21 -14.38 6.35 23.75
N PRO A 22 -14.19 7.04 24.89
CA PRO A 22 -12.96 6.97 25.68
C PRO A 22 -12.52 5.54 26.03
N GLN A 23 -13.46 4.60 26.14
CA GLN A 23 -13.20 3.20 26.48
C GLN A 23 -13.03 2.28 25.26
N ALA A 24 -13.32 2.76 24.04
CA ALA A 24 -13.04 1.98 22.84
C ALA A 24 -11.52 1.74 22.73
N THR A 25 -11.15 0.51 22.38
CA THR A 25 -9.76 0.10 22.20
C THR A 25 -9.32 0.26 20.76
N LEU A 26 -8.12 0.78 20.58
CA LEU A 26 -7.48 0.91 19.28
C LEU A 26 -6.17 0.11 19.26
N ASP A 27 -5.88 -0.50 18.11
CA ASP A 27 -4.61 -1.16 17.84
C ASP A 27 -3.64 -0.16 17.20
N PHE A 28 -2.46 -0.03 17.80
CA PHE A 28 -1.40 0.88 17.40
C PHE A 28 -0.16 0.10 16.99
N ARG A 29 0.63 0.65 16.07
CA ARG A 29 1.93 0.15 15.61
C ARG A 29 2.94 1.28 15.59
N ILE A 30 4.01 1.22 16.35
CA ILE A 30 5.09 2.20 16.34
C ILE A 30 6.23 1.70 15.45
N GLY A 31 6.39 2.28 14.26
CA GLY A 31 7.49 2.01 13.34
C GLY A 31 8.78 2.61 13.86
N LEU A 32 9.74 1.78 14.20
CA LEU A 32 11.02 2.17 14.74
C LEU A 32 11.99 2.55 13.62
N THR A 33 12.92 3.47 13.90
CA THR A 33 13.95 3.85 12.93
C THR A 33 14.78 2.62 12.53
N PRO A 34 14.88 2.29 11.23
CA PRO A 34 15.76 1.24 10.71
C PRO A 34 17.23 1.47 11.11
N MET A 35 18.00 0.39 11.33
CA MET A 35 19.39 0.51 11.75
C MET A 35 20.29 1.15 10.68
N ASP A 36 20.15 0.77 9.41
CA ASP A 36 21.02 1.24 8.34
C ASP A 36 20.26 1.43 7.01
N ILE A 37 19.37 2.42 7.00
CA ILE A 37 18.61 2.79 5.79
C ILE A 37 19.53 3.29 4.66
N ALA A 38 20.62 3.97 4.99
CA ALA A 38 21.59 4.47 4.02
C ALA A 38 22.37 3.33 3.36
N GLY A 39 22.74 2.29 4.14
CA GLY A 39 23.31 1.05 3.62
C GLY A 39 22.34 0.30 2.72
N LEU A 40 21.06 0.21 3.11
CA LEU A 40 20.03 -0.41 2.28
C LEU A 40 19.83 0.35 0.95
N GLU A 41 19.77 1.68 0.98
CA GLU A 41 19.68 2.51 -0.22
C GLU A 41 20.90 2.30 -1.13
N LYS A 42 22.11 2.28 -0.56
CA LYS A 42 23.33 1.99 -1.33
C LYS A 42 23.28 0.60 -1.97
N ALA A 43 22.82 -0.41 -1.24
CA ALA A 43 22.67 -1.77 -1.76
C ALA A 43 21.62 -1.83 -2.89
N LEU A 44 20.50 -1.12 -2.74
CA LEU A 44 19.46 -0.99 -3.77
C LEU A 44 20.05 -0.47 -5.09
N TYR A 45 20.82 0.63 -5.05
CA TYR A 45 21.45 1.17 -6.26
C TYR A 45 22.46 0.19 -6.85
N ALA A 46 23.30 -0.42 -6.01
CA ALA A 46 24.31 -1.37 -6.47
C ALA A 46 23.69 -2.57 -7.22
N VAL A 47 22.53 -3.08 -6.81
CA VAL A 47 21.88 -4.22 -7.48
C VAL A 47 20.95 -3.83 -8.62
N SER A 48 20.64 -2.54 -8.77
CA SER A 48 19.64 -2.05 -9.75
C SER A 48 20.25 -1.29 -10.92
N GLU A 49 21.48 -0.77 -10.79
CA GLU A 49 22.16 -0.06 -11.88
C GLU A 49 22.76 -1.03 -12.90
N PRO A 50 22.37 -0.99 -14.19
CA PRO A 50 22.88 -1.92 -15.21
C PRO A 50 24.39 -1.93 -15.41
N GLY A 51 25.09 -0.86 -15.01
CA GLY A 51 26.55 -0.74 -15.08
C GLY A 51 27.29 -1.30 -13.86
N SER A 52 26.57 -1.75 -12.83
CA SER A 52 27.16 -2.30 -11.61
C SER A 52 27.49 -3.78 -11.79
N ASP A 53 28.61 -4.23 -11.22
CA ASP A 53 28.97 -5.66 -11.15
C ASP A 53 27.94 -6.48 -10.34
N LEU A 54 27.13 -5.82 -9.50
CA LEU A 54 26.07 -6.43 -8.70
C LEU A 54 24.68 -6.37 -9.35
N TYR A 55 24.57 -5.86 -10.59
CA TYR A 55 23.28 -5.73 -11.27
C TYR A 55 22.52 -7.05 -11.32
N GLY A 56 21.25 -7.03 -10.88
CA GLY A 56 20.35 -8.18 -10.83
C GLY A 56 20.62 -9.16 -9.68
N GLN A 57 21.66 -8.94 -8.86
CA GLN A 57 21.95 -9.74 -7.67
C GLN A 57 21.17 -9.21 -6.46
N HIS A 58 19.84 -9.25 -6.56
CA HIS A 58 18.94 -8.73 -5.53
C HIS A 58 19.12 -9.43 -4.18
N LEU A 59 18.92 -8.67 -3.11
CA LEU A 59 19.08 -9.14 -1.73
C LEU A 59 17.98 -10.15 -1.37
N SER A 60 18.35 -11.13 -0.54
CA SER A 60 17.37 -11.98 0.14
C SER A 60 16.55 -11.18 1.16
N PHE A 61 15.43 -11.75 1.59
CA PHE A 61 14.62 -11.17 2.65
C PHE A 61 15.42 -10.92 3.94
N GLU A 62 16.26 -11.88 4.33
CA GLU A 62 17.12 -11.84 5.51
C GLU A 62 18.21 -10.78 5.38
N GLU A 63 18.77 -10.59 4.19
CA GLU A 63 19.75 -9.55 3.91
C GLU A 63 19.12 -8.15 4.02
N VAL A 64 17.92 -7.95 3.46
CA VAL A 64 17.17 -6.69 3.65
C VAL A 64 16.84 -6.48 5.12
N LYS A 65 16.36 -7.53 5.81
CA LYS A 65 16.04 -7.48 7.24
C LYS A 65 17.24 -7.03 8.08
N ALA A 66 18.45 -7.47 7.74
CA ALA A 66 19.66 -7.07 8.46
C ALA A 66 19.93 -5.55 8.44
N PHE A 67 19.47 -4.81 7.42
CA PHE A 67 19.54 -3.35 7.41
C PHE A 67 18.38 -2.69 8.18
N SER A 68 17.22 -3.33 8.19
CA SER A 68 15.96 -2.75 8.68
C SER A 68 15.70 -2.98 10.17
N VAL A 69 16.22 -4.06 10.76
CA VAL A 69 15.99 -4.39 12.18
C VAL A 69 16.46 -3.24 13.09
N PRO A 70 15.60 -2.69 13.95
CA PRO A 70 15.97 -1.60 14.85
C PRO A 70 17.02 -2.03 15.88
N ILE A 71 17.86 -1.08 16.30
CA ILE A 71 18.83 -1.32 17.37
C ILE A 71 18.13 -1.58 18.71
N SER A 72 18.64 -2.54 19.50
CA SER A 72 17.97 -2.98 20.75
C SER A 72 17.68 -1.85 21.73
N ARG A 73 18.55 -0.83 21.81
CA ARG A 73 18.34 0.35 22.66
C ARG A 73 17.12 1.18 22.27
N ALA A 74 16.79 1.25 20.98
CA ALA A 74 15.62 1.98 20.49
C ALA A 74 14.33 1.23 20.86
N VAL A 75 14.33 -0.09 20.68
CA VAL A 75 13.23 -0.97 21.12
C VAL A 75 12.98 -0.80 22.62
N ILE A 76 14.03 -0.94 23.45
CA ILE A 76 13.95 -0.80 24.91
C ILE A 76 13.43 0.59 25.29
N ALA A 77 13.96 1.66 24.69
CA ALA A 77 13.53 3.01 25.03
C ALA A 77 12.03 3.26 24.75
N VAL A 78 11.50 2.72 23.65
CA VAL A 78 10.07 2.86 23.32
C VAL A 78 9.22 1.96 24.19
N THR A 79 9.65 0.72 24.47
CA THR A 79 8.95 -0.20 25.38
C THR A 79 8.90 0.35 26.82
N ASP A 80 10.00 0.90 27.33
CA ASP A 80 10.05 1.53 28.66
C ASP A 80 9.14 2.75 28.72
N TRP A 81 9.14 3.60 27.69
CA TRP A 81 8.22 4.74 27.60
C TRP A 81 6.74 4.31 27.58
N LEU A 82 6.40 3.26 26.82
CA LEU A 82 5.06 2.68 26.83
C LEU A 82 4.70 2.14 28.23
N ALA A 83 5.63 1.46 28.89
CA ALA A 83 5.44 0.91 30.23
C ALA A 83 5.27 2.00 31.31
N ASP A 84 6.05 3.09 31.25
CA ASP A 84 5.89 4.27 32.12
C ASP A 84 4.52 4.93 31.95
N ASN A 85 3.93 4.77 30.77
CA ASN A 85 2.56 5.18 30.48
C ASN A 85 1.55 4.04 30.70
N GLY A 86 1.90 2.94 31.37
CA GLY A 86 0.96 1.86 31.71
C GLY A 86 0.53 0.97 30.55
N ILE A 87 1.28 0.97 29.44
CA ILE A 87 1.11 0.05 28.31
C ILE A 87 2.22 -0.99 28.40
N ILE A 88 1.88 -2.15 28.96
CA ILE A 88 2.85 -3.20 29.32
C ILE A 88 2.91 -4.30 28.25
N GLU A 89 1.80 -4.53 27.55
CA GLU A 89 1.70 -5.53 26.49
C GLU A 89 2.09 -4.92 25.14
N THR A 90 3.37 -5.09 24.78
CA THR A 90 3.92 -4.65 23.49
C THR A 90 4.56 -5.83 22.77
N LYS A 91 4.51 -5.83 21.44
CA LYS A 91 5.09 -6.91 20.61
C LYS A 91 5.85 -6.33 19.43
N SER A 92 7.06 -6.82 19.17
CA SER A 92 7.70 -6.60 17.87
C SER A 92 6.91 -7.30 16.78
N SER A 93 6.79 -6.65 15.62
CA SER A 93 5.94 -7.05 14.51
C SER A 93 6.44 -6.45 13.19
N GLY A 94 5.74 -6.76 12.10
CA GLY A 94 6.15 -6.42 10.75
C GLY A 94 7.11 -7.45 10.16
N ALA A 95 7.35 -7.37 8.86
CA ALA A 95 8.22 -8.33 8.19
C ALA A 95 9.68 -8.23 8.69
N PHE A 96 10.10 -7.04 9.13
CA PHE A 96 11.48 -6.77 9.53
C PHE A 96 11.65 -6.58 11.04
N ASP A 97 10.66 -6.94 11.85
CA ASP A 97 10.61 -6.65 13.30
C ASP A 97 10.80 -5.16 13.63
N ASP A 98 10.43 -4.30 12.68
CA ASP A 98 10.60 -2.86 12.67
C ASP A 98 9.41 -2.11 13.29
N TRP A 99 8.36 -2.82 13.70
CA TRP A 99 7.16 -2.24 14.32
C TRP A 99 6.97 -2.75 15.74
N LEU A 100 6.59 -1.87 16.68
CA LEU A 100 6.07 -2.26 17.98
C LEU A 100 4.55 -2.11 18.01
N THR A 101 3.81 -3.20 18.11
CA THR A 101 2.34 -3.17 18.26
C THR A 101 1.92 -3.14 19.72
N PHE A 102 0.85 -2.40 20.00
CA PHE A 102 0.17 -2.39 21.30
C PHE A 102 -1.30 -1.99 21.12
N THR A 103 -2.14 -2.32 22.11
CA THR A 103 -3.55 -1.91 22.15
C THR A 103 -3.77 -0.97 23.31
N ALA A 104 -4.52 0.11 23.12
CA ALA A 104 -4.86 1.03 24.21
C ALA A 104 -6.26 1.64 24.05
N PRO A 105 -6.95 2.00 25.15
CA PRO A 105 -8.18 2.79 25.09
C PRO A 105 -7.94 4.18 24.47
N VAL A 106 -8.96 4.73 23.80
CA VAL A 106 -8.94 6.09 23.22
C VAL A 106 -8.49 7.15 24.23
N GLU A 107 -9.00 7.11 25.46
CA GLU A 107 -8.62 8.07 26.51
C GLU A 107 -7.12 8.03 26.79
N LYS A 108 -6.57 6.82 26.80
CA LYS A 108 -5.16 6.59 27.05
C LYS A 108 -4.31 7.06 25.87
N ALA A 109 -4.74 6.77 24.65
CA ALA A 109 -4.08 7.21 23.43
C ALA A 109 -4.08 8.75 23.29
N ASN A 110 -5.20 9.41 23.61
CA ASN A 110 -5.28 10.88 23.66
C ASN A 110 -4.21 11.47 24.58
N THR A 111 -4.04 10.88 25.76
CA THR A 111 -3.05 11.34 26.75
C THR A 111 -1.62 11.03 26.30
N LEU A 112 -1.37 9.79 25.85
CA LEU A 112 -0.05 9.30 25.43
C LEU A 112 0.51 10.09 24.24
N LEU A 113 -0.35 10.41 23.28
CA LEU A 113 0.01 10.96 21.98
C LEU A 113 -0.32 12.44 21.83
N HIS A 114 -0.86 13.06 22.90
CA HIS A 114 -1.37 14.43 22.89
C HIS A 114 -2.32 14.69 21.71
N ALA A 115 -3.25 13.76 21.51
CA ALA A 115 -4.19 13.72 20.39
C ALA A 115 -5.66 13.80 20.88
N GLN A 116 -6.59 13.96 19.92
CA GLN A 116 -8.03 13.88 20.15
C GLN A 116 -8.66 13.01 19.05
N TYR A 117 -8.94 11.74 19.37
CA TYR A 117 -9.62 10.81 18.44
C TYR A 117 -11.10 11.21 18.25
N GLU A 118 -11.52 11.32 16.99
CA GLU A 118 -12.89 11.60 16.57
C GLU A 118 -13.41 10.47 15.67
N ASN A 119 -14.71 10.19 15.73
CA ASN A 119 -15.37 9.32 14.74
C ASN A 119 -15.58 10.11 13.45
N LEU A 120 -15.22 9.55 12.30
CA LEU A 120 -15.56 10.04 10.97
C LEU A 120 -16.50 9.06 10.28
N TYR A 121 -17.39 9.58 9.43
CA TYR A 121 -18.25 8.74 8.58
C TYR A 121 -18.27 9.27 7.15
N THR A 122 -18.54 8.39 6.20
CA THR A 122 -18.67 8.73 4.78
C THR A 122 -20.14 8.70 4.35
N PRO A 123 -20.76 9.83 3.97
CA PRO A 123 -22.13 9.83 3.52
C PRO A 123 -22.23 9.36 2.05
N LYS A 124 -22.21 8.03 1.79
CA LYS A 124 -23.02 7.38 0.73
C LYS A 124 -23.02 5.83 0.71
N ARG A 125 -24.25 5.32 0.51
CA ARG A 125 -24.77 3.96 0.21
C ARG A 125 -24.39 2.81 1.15
N GLY A 126 -25.19 2.68 2.21
CA GLY A 126 -25.59 1.38 2.75
C GLY A 126 -24.93 0.97 4.06
N ASN A 127 -23.67 1.34 4.29
CA ASN A 127 -22.97 1.07 5.53
C ASN A 127 -22.31 2.35 6.06
N ASP A 128 -22.72 2.79 7.25
CA ASP A 128 -21.97 3.77 8.06
C ASP A 128 -20.63 3.12 8.42
N SER A 129 -19.60 3.40 7.63
CA SER A 129 -18.24 3.03 8.01
C SER A 129 -17.72 4.13 8.94
N SER A 130 -17.88 3.90 10.24
CA SER A 130 -17.31 4.76 11.28
C SER A 130 -15.81 4.47 11.39
N VAL A 131 -14.98 5.48 11.14
CA VAL A 131 -13.52 5.38 11.28
C VAL A 131 -13.07 6.28 12.44
N VAL A 132 -12.34 5.73 13.40
CA VAL A 132 -11.84 6.47 14.58
C VAL A 132 -10.47 7.05 14.25
N LEU A 133 -10.32 8.37 14.27
CA LEU A 133 -9.13 9.03 13.72
C LEU A 133 -8.67 10.25 14.53
N PRO A 134 -7.34 10.41 14.65
CA PRO A 134 -6.69 11.70 14.75
C PRO A 134 -5.64 11.72 13.63
N THR A 135 -6.03 11.96 12.38
CA THR A 135 -5.12 11.63 11.26
C THR A 135 -3.95 12.57 11.13
N THR A 136 -2.78 12.02 10.84
CA THR A 136 -1.58 12.72 10.37
C THR A 136 -1.14 12.30 8.96
N SER A 137 -1.72 11.26 8.35
CA SER A 137 -1.46 10.97 6.94
C SER A 137 -2.60 10.16 6.33
N PHE A 138 -3.45 10.85 5.56
CA PHE A 138 -3.83 10.25 4.29
C PHE A 138 -2.59 10.36 3.44
N ALA A 139 -2.27 9.38 2.59
CA ALA A 139 -1.43 9.67 1.45
C ALA A 139 -1.95 10.99 0.87
N LYS A 140 -1.20 12.07 1.08
CA LYS A 140 -1.49 13.32 0.42
C LYS A 140 -1.17 12.91 -0.99
N LEU A 141 -2.20 12.50 -1.75
CA LEU A 141 -2.20 12.55 -3.19
C LEU A 141 -2.02 14.04 -3.51
N THR A 142 -0.80 14.54 -3.28
CA THR A 142 -0.23 15.71 -3.92
C THR A 142 -0.17 15.46 -5.43
N PHE A 143 -0.37 14.20 -5.83
CA PHE A 143 -0.72 13.75 -7.15
C PHE A 143 -2.16 13.17 -7.16
N GLY A 144 -3.20 14.01 -7.04
CA GLY A 144 -4.23 13.90 -8.09
C GLY A 144 -3.50 14.19 -9.40
N PRO A 145 -3.76 13.48 -10.52
CA PRO A 145 -2.85 13.48 -11.69
C PRO A 145 -2.34 14.90 -11.87
N THR A 146 -1.06 15.12 -11.53
CA THR A 146 -0.43 16.39 -11.91
C THR A 146 -0.73 16.44 -13.38
N SER A 147 -1.56 17.41 -13.80
CA SER A 147 -1.77 17.69 -15.21
C SER A 147 -0.39 17.55 -15.80
N MET A 148 -0.24 16.51 -16.64
CA MET A 148 1.04 16.07 -17.17
C MET A 148 1.86 17.32 -17.36
N VAL A 149 3.05 17.43 -16.74
CA VAL A 149 3.95 18.58 -16.98
C VAL A 149 3.80 18.85 -18.46
N PRO A 150 3.22 20.01 -18.87
CA PRO A 150 2.90 20.18 -20.27
C PRO A 150 4.25 20.11 -20.94
N ILE A 151 4.52 18.98 -21.61
CA ILE A 151 5.72 18.83 -22.41
C ILE A 151 5.58 20.01 -23.36
N PRO A 152 6.50 21.00 -23.31
CA PRO A 152 6.37 22.13 -24.19
C PRO A 152 6.36 21.56 -25.59
N LEU A 153 5.19 21.61 -26.24
CA LEU A 153 4.95 21.19 -27.62
C LEU A 153 5.69 22.18 -28.53
N THR A 154 7.00 22.14 -28.44
CA THR A 154 7.96 22.84 -29.29
C THR A 154 8.57 21.83 -30.25
N SER A 155 7.69 21.05 -30.86
CA SER A 155 8.01 20.31 -32.07
C SER A 155 6.75 20.23 -32.90
N ASN A 156 6.87 20.50 -34.19
CA ASN A 156 5.89 20.11 -35.19
C ASN A 156 5.81 18.57 -35.19
N LEU A 157 5.12 17.99 -34.21
CA LEU A 157 4.84 16.57 -34.14
C LEU A 157 3.68 16.28 -35.11
N SER A 158 4.03 16.16 -36.39
CA SER A 158 3.08 15.81 -37.45
C SER A 158 2.69 14.33 -37.43
N GLU A 159 3.42 13.48 -36.70
CA GLU A 159 3.18 12.03 -36.60
C GLU A 159 3.77 11.45 -35.30
N ARG A 160 3.09 10.46 -34.70
CA ARG A 160 3.72 9.58 -33.71
C ARG A 160 4.78 8.75 -34.42
N ALA A 161 5.94 8.54 -33.78
CA ALA A 161 7.03 7.73 -34.34
C ALA A 161 6.57 6.31 -34.76
N ASN A 162 5.53 5.78 -34.09
CA ASN A 162 4.75 4.64 -34.54
C ASN A 162 3.26 5.00 -34.43
N PRO A 163 2.46 4.91 -35.52
CA PRO A 163 1.02 5.03 -35.42
C PRO A 163 0.50 3.89 -34.54
N ALA A 164 -0.40 4.19 -33.60
CA ALA A 164 -1.06 3.14 -32.84
C ALA A 164 -1.84 2.23 -33.80
N PRO A 165 -1.88 0.91 -33.57
CA PRO A 165 -2.72 0.01 -34.35
C PRO A 165 -4.17 0.51 -34.40
N SER A 166 -4.85 0.31 -35.53
CA SER A 166 -6.25 0.73 -35.67
C SER A 166 -7.18 0.04 -34.67
N SER A 167 -6.79 -1.15 -34.18
CA SER A 167 -7.46 -1.88 -33.09
C SER A 167 -7.51 -1.10 -31.77
N CYS A 168 -6.64 -0.11 -31.58
CA CYS A 168 -6.59 0.74 -30.39
C CYS A 168 -7.46 2.01 -30.44
N ASN A 169 -8.06 2.32 -31.59
CA ASN A 169 -8.70 3.63 -31.81
C ASN A 169 -10.04 3.82 -31.08
N SER A 170 -10.68 2.72 -30.68
CA SER A 170 -12.01 2.74 -30.06
C SER A 170 -12.01 2.22 -28.63
N VAL A 171 -11.37 1.07 -28.39
CA VAL A 171 -11.24 0.44 -27.07
C VAL A 171 -9.83 -0.13 -26.95
N VAL A 172 -9.15 0.13 -25.83
CA VAL A 172 -7.81 -0.39 -25.57
C VAL A 172 -7.92 -1.82 -25.06
N THR A 173 -7.93 -2.81 -25.94
CA THR A 173 -8.00 -4.24 -25.56
C THR A 173 -6.60 -4.84 -25.30
N PRO A 174 -6.51 -6.03 -24.69
CA PRO A 174 -5.27 -6.79 -24.63
C PRO A 174 -4.56 -6.95 -25.98
N ALA A 175 -5.30 -7.29 -27.04
CA ALA A 175 -4.75 -7.41 -28.39
C ALA A 175 -4.18 -6.07 -28.90
N CYS A 176 -4.90 -4.96 -28.67
CA CYS A 176 -4.39 -3.62 -28.97
C CYS A 176 -3.05 -3.34 -28.26
N LEU A 177 -2.95 -3.64 -26.96
CA LEU A 177 -1.72 -3.41 -26.19
C LEU A 177 -0.58 -4.33 -26.64
N GLN A 178 -0.88 -5.57 -26.98
CA GLN A 178 0.07 -6.53 -27.55
C GLN A 178 0.63 -6.03 -28.88
N ASP A 179 -0.24 -5.57 -29.79
CA ASP A 179 0.16 -5.02 -31.08
C ASP A 179 0.96 -3.71 -30.92
N LEU A 180 0.47 -2.80 -30.06
CA LEU A 180 1.06 -1.47 -29.87
C LEU A 180 2.47 -1.54 -29.29
N TYR A 181 2.70 -2.45 -28.34
CA TYR A 181 3.96 -2.58 -27.61
C TYR A 181 4.79 -3.80 -28.02
N ASN A 182 4.37 -4.53 -29.06
CA ASN A 182 4.98 -5.80 -29.50
C ASN A 182 5.11 -6.82 -28.35
N ILE A 183 4.09 -6.92 -27.49
CA ILE A 183 4.07 -7.89 -26.39
C ILE A 183 3.66 -9.25 -26.96
N PRO A 184 4.46 -10.32 -26.78
CA PRO A 184 4.13 -11.63 -27.31
C PRO A 184 2.92 -12.23 -26.60
N SER A 185 2.04 -12.91 -27.36
CA SER A 185 0.97 -13.75 -26.82
C SER A 185 1.46 -15.13 -26.37
N THR A 186 2.74 -15.45 -26.64
CA THR A 186 3.36 -16.70 -26.21
C THR A 186 3.39 -16.79 -24.68
N PRO A 187 2.92 -17.90 -24.07
CA PRO A 187 2.94 -18.06 -22.62
C PRO A 187 4.35 -17.95 -22.06
N ALA A 188 4.48 -17.23 -20.94
CA ALA A 188 5.70 -17.23 -20.14
C ALA A 188 5.99 -18.65 -19.63
N THR A 189 7.26 -19.05 -19.70
CA THR A 189 7.71 -20.39 -19.35
C THR A 189 8.50 -20.45 -18.04
N GLN A 190 8.82 -19.30 -17.44
CA GLN A 190 9.60 -19.24 -16.20
C GLN A 190 8.73 -19.69 -15.01
N PRO A 191 8.99 -20.87 -14.42
CA PRO A 191 8.07 -21.51 -13.48
C PRO A 191 7.99 -20.79 -12.13
N THR A 192 9.00 -20.00 -11.80
CA THR A 192 9.10 -19.20 -10.58
C THR A 192 8.49 -17.81 -10.72
N ASN A 193 8.12 -17.38 -11.94
CA ASN A 193 7.56 -16.06 -12.16
C ASN A 193 6.16 -15.94 -11.53
N ARG A 194 5.86 -14.81 -10.91
CA ARG A 194 4.58 -14.50 -10.26
C ARG A 194 4.31 -13.01 -10.39
N LEU A 195 3.05 -12.62 -10.49
CA LEU A 195 2.62 -11.22 -10.42
C LEU A 195 1.69 -11.02 -9.23
N GLY A 196 1.93 -9.96 -8.46
CA GLY A 196 1.03 -9.51 -7.41
C GLY A 196 0.28 -8.26 -7.87
N VAL A 197 -1.04 -8.25 -7.70
CA VAL A 197 -1.92 -7.10 -7.95
C VAL A 197 -2.54 -6.73 -6.61
N SER A 198 -2.18 -5.57 -6.06
CA SER A 198 -2.73 -5.10 -4.79
C SER A 198 -4.10 -4.46 -4.98
N GLY A 199 -5.09 -4.99 -4.28
CA GLY A 199 -6.39 -4.35 -4.08
C GLY A 199 -6.51 -3.81 -2.67
N PHE A 200 -7.06 -2.61 -2.55
CA PHE A 200 -7.35 -1.99 -1.27
C PHE A 200 -8.86 -1.92 -1.14
N ASP A 201 -9.42 -2.54 -0.09
CA ASP A 201 -10.85 -2.80 0.04
C ASP A 201 -11.69 -1.54 0.34
N SER A 202 -11.21 -0.34 0.00
CA SER A 202 -12.02 0.87 0.03
C SER A 202 -13.17 0.75 -0.96
N ASP A 203 -14.39 0.97 -0.49
CA ASP A 203 -15.62 1.05 -1.30
C ASP A 203 -16.09 -0.28 -1.93
N ASP A 204 -15.84 -1.44 -1.28
CA ASP A 204 -16.34 -2.76 -1.73
C ASP A 204 -15.99 -3.06 -3.20
N GLN A 205 -14.76 -2.73 -3.60
CA GLN A 205 -14.27 -2.91 -4.96
C GLN A 205 -13.36 -4.12 -5.08
N PHE A 206 -13.93 -5.30 -5.35
CA PHE A 206 -13.18 -6.55 -5.43
C PHE A 206 -13.01 -7.04 -6.87
N ALA A 207 -11.92 -7.78 -7.11
CA ALA A 207 -11.72 -8.48 -8.36
C ALA A 207 -12.58 -9.75 -8.38
N GLU A 208 -13.36 -9.95 -9.44
CA GLU A 208 -14.31 -11.04 -9.55
C GLU A 208 -13.94 -12.04 -10.65
N THR A 209 -14.01 -13.33 -10.33
CA THR A 209 -13.62 -14.41 -11.25
C THR A 209 -14.57 -14.53 -12.43
N ALA A 210 -15.87 -14.26 -12.25
CA ALA A 210 -16.84 -14.38 -13.34
C ALA A 210 -16.67 -13.25 -14.38
N ASP A 211 -16.42 -12.03 -13.93
CA ASP A 211 -16.05 -10.89 -14.77
C ASP A 211 -14.73 -11.13 -15.51
N LEU A 212 -13.71 -11.68 -14.84
CA LEU A 212 -12.48 -12.09 -15.52
C LEU A 212 -12.76 -13.13 -16.61
N GLN A 213 -13.56 -14.15 -16.32
CA GLN A 213 -13.89 -15.18 -17.31
C GLN A 213 -14.61 -14.58 -18.53
N LYS A 214 -15.53 -13.63 -18.30
CA LYS A 214 -16.22 -12.92 -19.38
C LYS A 214 -15.24 -12.09 -20.21
N PHE A 215 -14.36 -11.34 -19.55
CA PHE A 215 -13.29 -10.59 -20.19
C PHE A 215 -12.39 -11.47 -21.06
N LEU A 216 -11.99 -12.65 -20.56
CA LEU A 216 -11.15 -13.58 -21.31
C LEU A 216 -11.89 -14.15 -22.53
N VAL A 217 -13.18 -14.47 -22.43
CA VAL A 217 -13.98 -14.92 -23.59
C VAL A 217 -14.02 -13.86 -24.68
N ASP A 218 -14.22 -12.59 -24.30
CA ASP A 218 -14.38 -11.49 -25.26
C ASP A 218 -13.03 -11.02 -25.85
N PHE A 219 -11.95 -11.04 -25.06
CA PHE A 219 -10.70 -10.36 -25.41
C PHE A 219 -9.44 -11.23 -25.45
N ARG A 220 -9.47 -12.45 -24.88
CA ARG A 220 -8.36 -13.42 -24.88
C ARG A 220 -8.89 -14.86 -25.02
N PRO A 221 -9.62 -15.18 -26.11
CA PRO A 221 -10.21 -16.51 -26.29
C PRO A 221 -9.17 -17.64 -26.42
N ASP A 222 -7.91 -17.28 -26.66
CA ASP A 222 -6.75 -18.18 -26.64
C ASP A 222 -6.34 -18.63 -25.22
N LEU A 223 -6.75 -17.91 -24.17
CA LEU A 223 -6.53 -18.27 -22.78
C LEU A 223 -7.67 -19.13 -22.25
N ILE A 224 -7.54 -20.45 -22.39
CA ILE A 224 -8.50 -21.41 -21.86
C ILE A 224 -8.13 -21.74 -20.41
N SER A 225 -9.03 -21.45 -19.46
CA SER A 225 -8.91 -21.87 -18.05
C SER A 225 -7.79 -21.19 -17.25
N THR A 226 -7.57 -19.89 -17.42
CA THR A 226 -6.70 -19.10 -16.53
C THR A 226 -7.50 -18.27 -15.55
N SER A 227 -6.94 -18.00 -14.38
CA SER A 227 -7.54 -17.15 -13.35
C SER A 227 -6.45 -16.53 -12.46
N PHE A 228 -6.84 -15.92 -11.35
CA PHE A 228 -5.97 -15.42 -10.29
C PHE A 228 -6.25 -16.16 -8.98
N THR A 229 -5.29 -16.10 -8.05
CA THR A 229 -5.48 -16.53 -6.66
C THR A 229 -5.59 -15.33 -5.74
N VAL A 230 -6.21 -15.48 -4.58
CA VAL A 230 -6.34 -14.39 -3.59
C VAL A 230 -5.40 -14.62 -2.42
N GLN A 231 -4.74 -13.54 -1.99
CA GLN A 231 -4.05 -13.43 -0.72
C GLN A 231 -4.68 -12.27 0.05
N THR A 232 -5.01 -12.48 1.33
CA THR A 232 -5.58 -11.43 2.18
C THR A 232 -4.55 -10.94 3.20
N LEU A 233 -4.57 -9.63 3.49
CA LEU A 233 -3.71 -8.97 4.46
C LEU A 233 -4.56 -8.07 5.37
N ASP A 234 -4.22 -8.05 6.67
CA ASP A 234 -4.84 -7.16 7.67
C ASP A 234 -6.39 -7.17 7.64
N GLY A 235 -7.01 -8.35 7.43
CA GLY A 235 -8.47 -8.49 7.39
C GLY A 235 -9.10 -8.24 6.01
N GLY A 236 -8.29 -8.12 4.95
CA GLY A 236 -8.77 -7.99 3.58
C GLY A 236 -9.67 -9.15 3.14
N GLN A 237 -10.55 -8.89 2.17
CA GLN A 237 -11.56 -9.82 1.69
C GLN A 237 -11.60 -9.91 0.17
N ASN A 238 -12.21 -10.99 -0.33
CA ASN A 238 -12.62 -11.04 -1.72
C ASN A 238 -13.88 -11.93 -1.86
N PRO A 239 -15.08 -11.38 -1.58
CA PRO A 239 -16.30 -12.16 -1.40
C PRO A 239 -16.89 -12.73 -2.69
N GLN A 240 -16.39 -12.32 -3.87
CA GLN A 240 -16.85 -12.79 -5.19
C GLN A 240 -18.36 -12.54 -5.45
N ARG A 241 -18.92 -11.43 -4.92
CA ARG A 241 -20.30 -11.04 -5.22
C ARG A 241 -20.32 -9.99 -6.34
N ALA A 242 -21.18 -10.19 -7.33
CA ALA A 242 -21.29 -9.28 -8.48
C ALA A 242 -21.62 -7.82 -8.10
N ASN A 243 -22.30 -7.58 -6.98
CA ASN A 243 -22.60 -6.23 -6.50
C ASN A 243 -21.47 -5.58 -5.70
N GLU A 244 -20.40 -6.32 -5.43
CA GLU A 244 -19.16 -5.90 -4.76
C GLU A 244 -17.97 -6.03 -5.74
N ALA A 245 -18.24 -6.27 -7.03
CA ALA A 245 -17.22 -6.24 -8.07
C ALA A 245 -16.84 -4.78 -8.38
N GLY A 246 -15.55 -4.46 -8.28
CA GLY A 246 -15.02 -3.11 -8.46
C GLY A 246 -14.51 -2.86 -9.87
N ILE A 247 -14.67 -1.63 -10.37
CA ILE A 247 -14.11 -1.25 -11.67
C ILE A 247 -12.58 -1.33 -11.61
N GLU A 248 -11.96 -0.73 -10.59
CA GLU A 248 -10.50 -0.70 -10.45
C GLU A 248 -9.92 -2.11 -10.26
N ALA A 249 -10.44 -2.89 -9.31
CA ALA A 249 -9.90 -4.22 -9.01
C ALA A 249 -10.07 -5.21 -10.17
N ASN A 250 -11.21 -5.17 -10.89
CA ASN A 250 -11.38 -5.95 -12.11
C ASN A 250 -10.46 -5.46 -13.22
N LEU A 251 -10.32 -4.15 -13.43
CA LEU A 251 -9.44 -3.60 -14.45
C LEU A 251 -8.00 -4.09 -14.26
N ASP A 252 -7.48 -3.98 -13.05
CA ASP A 252 -6.10 -4.37 -12.75
C ASP A 252 -5.88 -5.87 -12.96
N ILE A 253 -6.81 -6.71 -12.51
CA ILE A 253 -6.71 -8.17 -12.68
C ILE A 253 -6.91 -8.59 -14.13
N GLN A 254 -7.91 -8.05 -14.82
CA GLN A 254 -8.23 -8.42 -16.20
C GLN A 254 -7.10 -8.07 -17.16
N TYR A 255 -6.49 -6.89 -17.02
CA TYR A 255 -5.35 -6.53 -17.87
C TYR A 255 -4.05 -7.22 -17.45
N THR A 256 -3.84 -7.47 -16.16
CA THR A 256 -2.66 -8.25 -15.73
C THR A 256 -2.72 -9.67 -16.28
N VAL A 257 -3.81 -10.39 -16.05
CA VAL A 257 -4.02 -11.76 -16.55
C VAL A 257 -4.10 -11.78 -18.08
N GLY A 258 -4.77 -10.78 -18.66
CA GLY A 258 -4.99 -10.66 -20.10
C GLY A 258 -3.75 -10.24 -20.90
N ILE A 259 -2.70 -9.73 -20.27
CA ILE A 259 -1.43 -9.39 -20.95
C ILE A 259 -0.33 -10.39 -20.60
N ALA A 260 -0.16 -10.71 -19.31
CA ALA A 260 0.89 -11.60 -18.81
C ALA A 260 0.54 -13.09 -18.99
N THR A 261 0.43 -13.51 -20.26
CA THR A 261 0.05 -14.88 -20.66
C THR A 261 0.90 -15.92 -19.93
N GLY A 262 0.26 -16.85 -19.20
CA GLY A 262 0.94 -17.95 -18.52
C GLY A 262 1.67 -17.57 -17.22
N VAL A 263 1.54 -16.34 -16.73
CA VAL A 263 2.10 -15.93 -15.43
C VAL A 263 1.04 -16.05 -14.34
N PRO A 264 1.30 -16.81 -13.26
CA PRO A 264 0.36 -16.87 -12.15
C PRO A 264 0.23 -15.51 -11.46
N THR A 265 -1.02 -15.05 -11.32
CA THR A 265 -1.38 -13.75 -10.75
C THR A 265 -2.04 -13.92 -9.39
N ILE A 266 -1.59 -13.14 -8.42
CA ILE A 266 -2.10 -13.10 -7.06
C ILE A 266 -2.77 -11.74 -6.83
N PHE A 267 -4.08 -11.74 -6.57
CA PHE A 267 -4.78 -10.57 -6.05
C PHE A 267 -4.54 -10.47 -4.55
N ILE A 268 -3.80 -9.44 -4.12
CA ILE A 268 -3.48 -9.18 -2.73
C ILE A 268 -4.49 -8.17 -2.21
N SER A 269 -5.54 -8.64 -1.54
CA SER A 269 -6.53 -7.78 -0.90
C SER A 269 -6.05 -7.38 0.49
N ALA A 270 -5.99 -6.07 0.73
CA ALA A 270 -5.69 -5.50 2.03
C ALA A 270 -6.85 -4.63 2.49
N SER A 271 -7.30 -4.84 3.73
CA SER A 271 -8.25 -3.92 4.35
C SER A 271 -7.58 -2.56 4.57
N VAL A 272 -8.30 -1.49 4.25
CA VAL A 272 -7.91 -0.12 4.57
C VAL A 272 -8.59 0.36 5.85
N GLU A 273 -8.49 -0.44 6.91
CA GLU A 273 -8.78 0.11 8.23
C GLU A 273 -7.70 1.17 8.50
N MET A 274 -8.15 2.42 8.57
CA MET A 274 -7.29 3.58 8.41
C MET A 274 -6.42 3.76 9.64
N ARG A 275 -5.10 3.60 9.48
CA ARG A 275 -4.13 3.68 10.56
C ARG A 275 -3.37 5.01 10.53
N MET A 276 -3.04 5.52 11.71
CA MET A 276 -2.45 6.84 11.96
C MET A 276 -1.00 6.91 11.41
N LYS A 277 -0.28 8.03 11.54
CA LYS A 277 1.20 8.08 11.35
C LYS A 277 1.80 9.18 12.22
N ILE A 278 2.05 8.96 13.50
CA ILE A 278 2.70 9.99 14.35
C ILE A 278 4.17 9.71 14.49
N SER A 279 5.04 10.56 13.97
CA SER A 279 6.45 10.45 14.34
C SER A 279 6.69 11.02 15.74
N ALA A 280 7.37 10.28 16.61
CA ALA A 280 7.73 10.69 17.95
C ALA A 280 9.23 10.57 18.14
N THR A 281 9.86 11.68 18.52
CA THR A 281 11.24 11.67 19.05
C THR A 281 11.20 11.37 20.55
N PHE A 282 11.81 10.24 20.95
CA PHE A 282 11.99 9.85 22.35
C PHE A 282 13.42 10.14 22.82
N CYS A 283 13.53 10.63 24.06
CA CYS A 283 14.79 10.83 24.78
C CYS A 283 14.69 10.06 26.10
N SER A 284 15.50 9.02 26.30
CA SER A 284 15.66 8.43 27.63
C SER A 284 16.74 9.18 28.43
N ASN A 285 16.67 9.05 29.77
CA ASN A 285 17.47 9.76 30.76
C ASN A 285 18.92 10.05 30.31
N GLY A 286 19.19 11.33 30.03
CA GLY A 286 20.55 11.83 29.75
C GLY A 286 20.90 12.10 28.28
N CYS A 287 19.90 12.33 27.41
CA CYS A 287 20.03 12.96 26.08
C CYS A 287 21.35 12.65 25.36
N LYS A 288 21.55 11.39 24.96
CA LYS A 288 22.65 11.05 24.03
C LYS A 288 22.19 10.79 22.60
N GLU A 289 20.91 10.46 22.36
CA GLU A 289 20.36 10.28 21.01
C GLU A 289 18.83 10.38 20.98
N THR A 290 18.32 10.81 19.83
CA THR A 290 16.91 10.92 19.44
C THR A 290 16.45 9.61 18.79
N VAL A 291 15.41 8.96 19.34
CA VAL A 291 14.74 7.82 18.68
C VAL A 291 13.50 8.33 17.98
N VAL A 292 13.44 8.26 16.65
CA VAL A 292 12.27 8.65 15.86
C VAL A 292 11.40 7.41 15.62
N ALA A 293 10.10 7.49 15.88
CA ALA A 293 9.22 6.37 15.61
C ALA A 293 7.81 6.78 15.13
N ASP A 294 7.28 6.12 14.10
CA ASP A 294 6.04 6.45 13.40
C ASP A 294 4.86 5.59 13.86
N ILE A 295 3.86 6.18 14.50
CA ILE A 295 2.71 5.48 15.11
C ILE A 295 1.57 5.35 14.12
N GLN A 296 1.28 4.13 13.67
CA GLN A 296 0.18 3.71 12.81
C GLN A 296 -0.98 3.09 13.56
#